data_AF-A0A5B1AS67-F1
#
_entry.id   AF-A0A5B1AS67-F1
#
_cell.length_a   1.000
_cell.length_b   1.000
_cell.length_c   1.000
_cell.angle_alpha   90.00
_cell.angle_beta   90.00
_cell.angle_gamma   90.00
#
_symmetry.space_group_name_H-M   'P 1'
#
loop_
_entity.id
_entity.type
_entity.pdbx_description
1 polymer ?
#
loop_
_entity_poly.entity_id
_entity_poly.type
_entity_poly.pdbx_seq_one_letter_code
_entity_poly.pdbx_strand_id
1 'polypeptide(L)'
;MPPEVNSARIFAGAGSGPLHAAAGGWEGLAADLRASAASFDAVVAGLTGGPWAGPAAVSMAAAAAPYVGWLSAAAGLAEVSAGQARAAAGAFEAALAATVHPG
;
A
#
# COMPACT_ATOMS: atom_id res chain seq x y z
N MET A 1 -34.89 -8.48 -4.88
CA MET A 1 -34.42 -9.87 -4.97
C MET A 1 -34.86 -10.61 -3.71
N PRO A 2 -35.20 -11.90 -3.79
CA PRO A 2 -35.53 -12.70 -2.61
C PRO A 2 -34.33 -12.78 -1.65
N PRO A 3 -34.54 -12.72 -0.33
CA PRO A 3 -33.46 -12.71 0.68
C PRO A 3 -32.58 -13.97 0.64
N GLU A 4 -33.10 -15.10 0.17
CA GLU A 4 -32.42 -16.39 0.06
C GLU A 4 -31.30 -16.34 -0.99
N VAL A 5 -31.50 -15.60 -2.08
CA VAL A 5 -30.50 -15.46 -3.14
C VAL A 5 -29.36 -14.54 -2.71
N ASN A 6 -29.65 -13.50 -1.92
CA ASN A 6 -28.62 -12.64 -1.34
C ASN A 6 -27.80 -13.41 -0.29
N SER A 7 -28.47 -14.23 0.53
CA SER A 7 -27.81 -15.07 1.53
C SER A 7 -26.89 -16.11 0.88
N ALA A 8 -27.37 -16.85 -0.12
CA ALA A 8 -26.55 -17.84 -0.82
C ALA A 8 -25.29 -17.22 -1.46
N ARG A 9 -25.37 -15.98 -1.95
CA ARG A 9 -24.23 -15.27 -2.57
C ARG A 9 -23.19 -14.79 -1.55
N ILE A 10 -23.61 -14.35 -0.36
CA ILE A 10 -22.67 -13.86 0.65
C ILE A 10 -21.92 -15.00 1.36
N PHE A 11 -22.53 -16.19 1.48
CA PHE A 11 -21.93 -17.36 2.13
C PHE A 11 -21.06 -18.24 1.21
N ALA A 12 -21.23 -18.18 -0.12
CA ALA A 12 -20.49 -19.03 -1.06
C ALA A 12 -19.09 -18.49 -1.45
N GLY A 13 -18.71 -17.28 -1.00
CA GLY A 13 -17.46 -16.61 -1.39
C GLY A 13 -16.25 -16.95 -0.49
N ALA A 14 -15.07 -16.49 -0.90
CA ALA A 14 -13.80 -16.67 -0.16
C ALA A 14 -13.71 -15.87 1.17
N GLY A 15 -14.79 -15.20 1.58
CA GLY A 15 -14.83 -14.33 2.76
C GLY A 15 -13.97 -13.06 2.61
N SER A 16 -13.70 -12.39 3.73
CA SER A 16 -12.84 -11.20 3.80
C SER A 16 -11.34 -11.50 3.82
N GLY A 17 -10.94 -12.76 3.99
CA GLY A 17 -9.54 -13.19 4.09
C GLY A 17 -8.63 -12.66 2.97
N PRO A 18 -9.02 -12.76 1.68
CA PRO A 18 -8.22 -12.20 0.58
C PRO A 18 -8.03 -10.68 0.64
N LEU A 19 -9.00 -9.93 1.19
CA LEU A 19 -8.90 -8.48 1.35
C LEU A 19 -7.93 -8.13 2.49
N HIS A 20 -7.93 -8.89 3.58
CA HIS A 20 -6.93 -8.75 4.64
C HIS A 20 -5.51 -9.10 4.16
N ALA A 21 -5.38 -10.16 3.35
CA ALA A 21 -4.10 -10.51 2.72
C ALA A 21 -3.61 -9.43 1.76
N ALA A 22 -4.51 -8.86 0.94
CA ALA A 22 -4.19 -7.74 0.07
C ALA A 22 -3.76 -6.51 0.86
N ALA A 23 -4.42 -6.20 1.99
CA ALA A 23 -4.01 -5.11 2.87
C ALA A 23 -2.57 -5.30 3.38
N GLY A 24 -2.23 -6.48 3.87
CA GLY A 24 -0.87 -6.80 4.30
C GLY A 24 0.17 -6.71 3.17
N GLY A 25 -0.20 -7.16 1.96
CA GLY A 25 0.68 -7.02 0.78
C GLY A 25 0.95 -5.56 0.41
N TRP A 26 -0.06 -4.70 0.45
CA TRP A 26 0.08 -3.27 0.20
C TRP A 26 0.93 -2.58 1.29
N GLU A 27 0.83 -2.99 2.54
CA GLU A 27 1.69 -2.48 3.62
C GLU A 27 3.15 -2.88 3.45
N GLY A 28 3.40 -4.13 3.08
CA GLY A 28 4.75 -4.59 2.75
C GLY A 28 5.35 -3.75 1.62
N LEU A 29 4.59 -3.52 0.55
CA LEU A 29 5.03 -2.68 -0.56
C LEU A 29 5.30 -1.24 -0.12
N ALA A 30 4.45 -0.65 0.73
CA ALA A 30 4.67 0.69 1.26
C ALA A 30 5.97 0.78 2.08
N ALA A 31 6.26 -0.24 2.89
CA ALA A 31 7.51 -0.32 3.66
C ALA A 31 8.74 -0.41 2.75
N ASP A 32 8.71 -1.28 1.75
CA ASP A 32 9.81 -1.47 0.80
C ASP A 32 10.10 -0.22 -0.02
N LEU A 33 9.07 0.51 -0.46
CA LEU A 33 9.19 1.76 -1.21
C LEU A 33 9.81 2.87 -0.34
N ARG A 34 9.43 2.96 0.94
CA ARG A 34 10.06 3.90 1.88
C ARG A 34 11.50 3.57 2.19
N ALA A 35 11.80 2.29 2.43
CA ALA A 35 13.16 1.84 2.66
C ALA A 35 14.05 2.16 1.45
N SER A 36 13.52 1.97 0.24
CA SER A 36 14.18 2.34 -1.00
C SER A 36 14.44 3.84 -1.07
N ALA A 37 13.43 4.68 -0.82
CA ALA A 37 13.59 6.14 -0.80
C ALA A 37 14.67 6.60 0.19
N ALA A 38 14.63 6.07 1.42
CA ALA A 38 15.63 6.38 2.45
C ALA A 38 17.05 5.93 2.05
N SER A 39 17.19 4.80 1.36
CA SER A 39 18.47 4.34 0.84
C SER A 39 19.03 5.29 -0.23
N PHE A 40 18.18 5.81 -1.12
CA PHE A 40 18.60 6.81 -2.11
C PHE A 40 19.02 8.12 -1.44
N ASP A 41 18.25 8.61 -0.47
CA ASP A 41 18.60 9.81 0.29
C ASP A 41 19.94 9.68 1.01
N ALA A 42 20.23 8.51 1.60
CA ALA A 42 21.52 8.26 2.23
C ALA A 42 22.69 8.33 1.24
N VAL A 43 22.53 7.78 0.03
CA VAL A 43 23.55 7.85 -1.03
C VAL A 43 23.73 9.30 -1.52
N VAL A 44 22.64 10.03 -1.72
CA VAL A 44 22.66 11.44 -2.15
C VAL A 44 23.34 12.33 -1.09
N ALA A 45 23.05 12.11 0.18
CA ALA A 45 23.70 12.82 1.29
C ALA A 45 25.21 12.53 1.32
N GLY A 46 25.62 11.28 1.10
CA GLY A 46 27.03 10.91 1.00
C GLY A 46 27.74 11.58 -0.18
N LEU A 47 27.09 11.68 -1.34
CA LEU A 47 27.62 12.33 -2.54
C LEU A 47 27.82 13.84 -2.37
N THR A 48 26.87 14.50 -1.70
CA THR A 48 26.85 15.97 -1.57
C THR A 48 27.57 16.48 -0.33
N GLY A 49 27.74 15.66 0.71
CA GLY A 49 28.47 15.99 1.94
C GLY A 49 29.86 15.38 2.06
N GLY A 50 30.27 14.52 1.12
CA GLY A 50 31.53 13.78 1.18
C GLY A 50 32.74 14.50 0.56
N PRO A 51 33.93 13.87 0.59
CA PRO A 51 35.17 14.41 0.00
C PRO A 51 35.10 14.67 -1.51
N TRP A 52 34.12 14.08 -2.18
CA TRP A 52 33.85 14.18 -3.62
C TRP A 52 32.77 15.22 -3.96
N ALA A 53 32.36 16.02 -2.98
CA ALA A 53 31.36 17.07 -3.18
C ALA A 53 31.83 18.09 -4.23
N GLY A 54 30.93 18.46 -5.14
CA GLY A 54 31.20 19.41 -6.21
C GLY A 54 30.04 19.51 -7.20
N PRO A 55 30.15 20.33 -8.26
CA PRO A 55 29.06 20.57 -9.21
C PRO A 55 28.50 19.30 -9.87
N ALA A 56 29.36 18.33 -10.14
CA ALA A 56 28.96 17.03 -10.69
C ALA A 56 28.10 16.22 -9.69
N ALA A 57 28.47 16.20 -8.41
CA ALA A 57 27.70 15.54 -7.36
C ALA A 57 26.32 16.20 -7.16
N VAL A 58 26.26 17.53 -7.21
CA VAL A 58 24.99 18.28 -7.16
C VAL A 58 24.09 17.96 -8.36
N SER A 59 24.66 17.87 -9.56
CA SER A 59 23.93 17.47 -10.77
C SER A 59 23.34 16.06 -10.65
N MET A 60 24.11 15.09 -10.13
CA MET A 60 23.62 13.74 -9.88
C MET A 60 22.51 13.70 -8.84
N ALA A 61 22.64 14.45 -7.74
CA ALA A 61 21.61 14.56 -6.71
C ALA A 61 20.29 15.12 -7.27
N ALA A 62 20.38 16.18 -8.09
CA ALA A 62 19.22 16.76 -8.76
C ALA A 62 18.54 15.77 -9.72
N ALA A 63 19.33 14.97 -10.45
CA ALA A 63 18.80 13.95 -11.35
C ALA A 63 18.09 12.81 -10.61
N ALA A 64 18.49 12.47 -9.38
CA ALA A 64 17.87 11.43 -8.58
C ALA A 64 16.55 11.86 -7.89
N ALA A 65 16.39 13.16 -7.63
CA ALA A 65 15.26 13.69 -6.84
C ALA A 65 13.86 13.29 -7.37
N PRO A 66 13.56 13.29 -8.68
CA PRO A 66 12.25 12.87 -9.18
C PRO A 66 11.92 11.41 -8.85
N TYR A 67 12.93 10.53 -8.86
CA TYR A 67 12.74 9.11 -8.57
C TYR A 67 12.47 8.87 -7.08
N VAL A 68 13.19 9.56 -6.19
CA VAL A 68 12.93 9.52 -4.74
C VAL A 68 11.54 10.05 -4.41
N GLY A 69 11.12 11.14 -5.07
CA GLY A 69 9.77 11.67 -4.96
C GLY A 69 8.70 10.66 -5.39
N TRP A 70 8.94 9.97 -6.51
CA TRP A 70 8.06 8.91 -6.98
C TRP A 70 7.96 7.73 -5.99
N LEU A 71 9.09 7.26 -5.43
CA LEU A 71 9.09 6.20 -4.42
C LEU A 71 8.25 6.57 -3.20
N SER A 72 8.41 7.80 -2.70
CA SER A 72 7.66 8.31 -1.56
C SER A 72 6.16 8.43 -1.84
N ALA A 73 5.79 8.93 -3.03
CA ALA A 73 4.39 9.03 -3.45
C ALA A 73 3.75 7.65 -3.64
N ALA A 74 4.47 6.71 -4.26
CA ALA A 74 4.02 5.34 -4.44
C ALA A 74 3.83 4.62 -3.10
N ALA A 75 4.70 4.86 -2.12
CA ALA A 75 4.52 4.33 -0.76
C ALA A 75 3.21 4.83 -0.14
N GLY A 76 2.91 6.13 -0.25
CA GLY A 76 1.64 6.69 0.24
C GLY A 76 0.41 6.09 -0.45
N LEU A 77 0.47 5.89 -1.77
CA LEU A 77 -0.61 5.22 -2.52
C LEU A 77 -0.82 3.77 -2.07
N ALA A 78 0.27 3.04 -1.78
CA ALA A 78 0.20 1.68 -1.27
C ALA A 78 -0.49 1.65 0.12
N GLU A 79 -0.17 2.58 1.02
CA GLU A 79 -0.88 2.67 2.32
C GLU A 79 -2.36 2.96 2.19
N VAL A 80 -2.73 3.90 1.31
CA VAL A 80 -4.14 4.18 1.03
C VAL A 80 -4.83 2.91 0.51
N SER A 81 -4.17 2.17 -0.38
CA SER A 81 -4.70 0.91 -0.93
C SER A 81 -4.88 -0.15 0.16
N ALA A 82 -3.95 -0.27 1.11
CA ALA A 82 -4.10 -1.12 2.28
C ALA A 82 -5.32 -0.73 3.14
N GLY A 83 -5.49 0.57 3.39
CA GLY A 83 -6.65 1.10 4.11
C GLY A 83 -7.98 0.79 3.42
N GLN A 84 -8.04 0.94 2.09
CA GLN A 84 -9.22 0.61 1.30
C GLN A 84 -9.54 -0.89 1.33
N ALA A 85 -8.52 -1.76 1.25
CA ALA A 85 -8.71 -3.20 1.36
C ALA A 85 -9.31 -3.60 2.72
N ARG A 86 -8.86 -2.99 3.81
CA ARG A 86 -9.47 -3.17 5.14
C ARG A 86 -10.89 -2.66 5.24
N ALA A 87 -11.15 -1.48 4.68
CA ALA A 87 -12.50 -0.91 4.67
C ALA A 87 -13.47 -1.84 3.91
N ALA A 88 -13.05 -2.38 2.78
CA ALA A 88 -13.83 -3.36 2.02
C ALA A 88 -14.05 -4.66 2.81
N ALA A 89 -13.02 -5.17 3.51
CA ALA A 89 -13.14 -6.34 4.37
C ALA A 89 -14.17 -6.12 5.48
N GLY A 90 -14.11 -4.99 6.18
CA GLY A 90 -15.06 -4.63 7.23
C GLY A 90 -16.48 -4.44 6.70
N ALA A 91 -16.65 -3.87 5.51
CA ALA A 91 -17.96 -3.76 4.86
C ALA A 91 -18.55 -5.13 4.53
N PHE A 92 -17.73 -6.07 4.05
CA PHE A 92 -18.15 -7.45 3.81
C PHE A 92 -18.58 -8.16 5.10
N GLU A 93 -17.79 -8.04 6.17
CA GLU A 93 -18.08 -8.64 7.47
C GLU A 93 -19.37 -8.06 8.08
N ALA A 94 -19.59 -6.75 7.97
CA ALA A 94 -20.82 -6.10 8.42
C ALA A 94 -22.05 -6.58 7.63
N ALA A 95 -21.93 -6.71 6.30
CA ALA A 95 -23.01 -7.24 5.46
C ALA A 95 -23.32 -8.71 5.79
N LEU A 96 -22.29 -9.51 6.05
CA LEU A 96 -22.44 -10.91 6.48
C LEU A 96 -23.19 -10.99 7.81
N ALA A 97 -22.82 -10.18 8.80
CA ALA A 97 -23.48 -10.14 10.11
C ALA A 97 -24.94 -9.67 10.05
N ALA A 98 -25.26 -8.76 9.11
CA ALA A 98 -26.62 -8.27 8.89
C ALA A 98 -27.52 -9.25 8.09
N THR A 99 -26.93 -10.28 7.46
CA THR A 99 -27.68 -11.27 6.68
C THR A 99 -28.31 -12.31 7.62
N VAL A 100 -29.64 -12.41 7.59
CA VAL A 100 -30.40 -13.36 8.44
C VAL A 100 -29.93 -14.78 8.19
N HIS A 101 -29.55 -15.49 9.26
CA HIS A 101 -29.15 -16.90 9.21
C HIS A 101 -30.37 -17.76 8.85
N PRO A 102 -30.36 -18.53 7.75
CA PRO A 102 -31.36 -19.58 7.58
C PRO A 102 -31.09 -20.64 8.64
N GLY A 103 -31.99 -20.74 9.62
CA GLY A 103 -32.03 -21.86 10.56
C GLY A 103 -32.38 -23.16 9.86
#